data_AF-A0A157STR4-F1
#
_entry.id   AF-A0A157STR4-F1
#
_cell.length_a   1.000
_cell.length_b   1.000
_cell.length_c   1.000
_cell.angle_alpha   90.00
_cell.angle_beta   90.00
_cell.angle_gamma   90.00
#
_symmetry.space_group_name_H-M   'P 1'
#
loop_
_entity.id
_entity.type
_entity.pdbx_description
1 polymer ?
#
loop_
_entity_poly.entity_id
_entity_poly.type
_entity_poly.pdbx_seq_one_letter_code
_entity_poly.pdbx_strand_id
1 'polypeptide(L)' 'MRRQVRVMTMDSLAKFGATEKSPIPDLLDPELLTFCSDRGMMVCGFEEIDGRRYYQGWWMQWVEG' A
#
# COMPACT_ATOMS: atom_id res chain seq x y z
N MET A 1 -7.38 11.61 -23.12
CA MET A 1 -6.24 11.80 -22.20
C MET A 1 -6.17 10.59 -21.29
N ARG A 2 -5.06 9.83 -21.26
CA ARG A 2 -4.90 8.70 -20.33
C ARG A 2 -4.37 9.23 -19.00
N ARG A 3 -5.13 9.07 -17.92
CA ARG A 3 -4.69 9.43 -16.56
C ARG A 3 -3.67 8.39 -16.09
N GLN A 4 -2.48 8.84 -15.69
CA GLN A 4 -1.53 8.00 -14.96
C GLN A 4 -1.77 8.18 -13.46
N VAL A 5 -1.78 7.08 -12.71
CA VAL A 5 -1.96 7.07 -11.25
C VAL A 5 -0.87 6.19 -10.65
N ARG A 6 -0.23 6.67 -9.58
CA ARG A 6 0.74 5.89 -8.81
C ARG A 6 -0.01 4.84 -7.99
N VAL A 7 0.54 3.63 -7.91
CA VAL A 7 -0.08 2.52 -7.19
C VAL A 7 0.96 1.94 -6.24
N MET A 8 0.57 1.72 -4.98
CA MET A 8 1.33 0.95 -4.01
C MET A 8 0.63 -0.38 -3.77
N THR A 9 1.35 -1.47 -3.97
CA THR A 9 0.91 -2.85 -3.73
C THR A 9 1.79 -3.45 -2.65
N MET A 10 1.22 -4.30 -1.81
CA MET A 10 1.96 -5.12 -0.86
C MET A 10 1.77 -6.57 -1.28
N ASP A 11 2.81 -7.29 -1.68
CA ASP A 11 2.74 -8.71 -2.01
C ASP A 11 3.71 -9.50 -1.13
N SER A 12 3.39 -10.77 -0.88
CA SER A 12 4.29 -11.66 -0.14
C SER A 12 5.37 -12.20 -1.08
N LEU A 13 6.59 -12.31 -0.57
CA LEU A 13 7.68 -12.97 -1.29
C LEU A 13 7.57 -14.49 -1.12
N ALA A 14 7.34 -15.19 -2.22
CA ALA A 14 7.34 -16.65 -2.29
C ALA A 14 8.74 -17.20 -2.65
N LYS A 15 8.84 -18.53 -2.82
CA LYS A 15 10.12 -19.20 -3.14
C LYS A 15 10.62 -18.80 -4.52
N PHE A 16 11.95 -18.79 -4.68
CA PHE A 16 12.63 -18.56 -5.96
C PHE A 16 12.29 -17.20 -6.60
N GLY A 17 11.97 -16.19 -5.81
CA GLY A 17 11.65 -14.85 -6.29
C GLY A 17 10.25 -14.70 -6.89
N ALA A 18 9.39 -15.72 -6.76
CA ALA A 18 7.98 -15.57 -7.06
C ALA A 18 7.31 -14.64 -6.02
N THR A 19 6.23 -13.98 -6.40
CA THR A 19 5.38 -13.21 -5.49
C THR A 19 4.01 -13.87 -5.35
N GLU A 20 3.42 -13.73 -4.18
CA GLU A 20 2.05 -14.13 -3.89
C GLU A 20 1.21 -12.89 -3.60
N LYS A 21 0.07 -12.79 -4.26
CA LYS A 21 -0.80 -11.63 -4.16
C LYS A 21 -1.37 -11.52 -2.75
N SER A 22 -1.20 -10.36 -2.12
CA SER A 22 -1.76 -10.11 -0.79
C SER A 22 -3.28 -9.94 -0.81
N PRO A 23 -3.99 -10.26 0.28
CA PRO A 23 -5.38 -9.84 0.49
C PRO A 23 -5.52 -8.33 0.74
N ILE A 24 -4.41 -7.60 0.98
CA ILE A 24 -4.42 -6.15 1.11
C ILE A 24 -4.65 -5.54 -0.29
N PRO A 25 -5.68 -4.68 -0.47
CA PRO A 25 -5.97 -4.08 -1.78
C PRO A 25 -4.84 -3.15 -2.24
N ASP A 26 -4.84 -2.77 -3.52
CA ASP A 26 -3.92 -1.75 -4.01
C ASP A 26 -4.29 -0.37 -3.46
N LEU A 27 -3.28 0.42 -3.11
CA LEU A 27 -3.45 1.80 -2.67
C LEU A 27 -3.12 2.75 -3.83
N LEU A 28 -4.14 3.42 -4.35
CA LEU A 28 -4.00 4.41 -5.42
C LEU A 28 -3.61 5.78 -4.86
N ASP A 29 -2.74 6.46 -5.61
CA ASP A 29 -2.15 7.76 -5.29
C ASP A 29 -1.59 7.85 -3.86
N PRO A 30 -0.65 6.95 -3.51
CA PRO A 30 -0.13 6.85 -2.15
C PRO A 30 0.64 8.11 -1.75
N GLU A 31 0.41 8.55 -0.51
CA GLU A 31 1.11 9.64 0.15
C GLU A 31 1.66 9.17 1.51
N LEU A 32 2.95 9.42 1.74
CA LEU A 32 3.58 9.16 3.03
C LEU A 32 3.19 10.28 4.01
N LEU A 33 2.43 9.94 5.05
CA LEU A 33 2.02 10.89 6.09
C LEU A 33 3.03 10.98 7.23
N THR A 34 3.64 9.86 7.60
CA THR A 34 4.60 9.79 8.69
C THR A 34 5.57 8.65 8.46
N PHE A 35 6.83 8.89 8.82
CA PHE A 35 7.88 7.89 8.84
C PHE A 35 8.69 8.02 10.12
N CYS A 36 8.92 6.90 10.79
CA CYS A 36 9.72 6.81 11.99
C CYS A 36 10.53 5.52 11.92
N SER A 37 11.85 5.63 11.87
CA SER A 37 12.74 4.51 11.57
C SER A 37 12.72 3.39 12.61
N ASP A 38 12.34 3.72 13.85
CA ASP A 38 12.29 2.80 14.99
C ASP A 38 10.87 2.28 15.30
N ARG A 39 9.83 2.85 14.68
CA ARG A 39 8.43 2.51 14.98
C ARG A 39 7.64 2.00 13.77
N GLY A 40 7.66 2.72 12.66
CA GLY A 40 6.82 2.40 11.52
C GLY A 40 6.58 3.58 10.58
N MET A 41 5.67 3.37 9.64
CA MET A 41 5.21 4.40 8.72
C MET A 41 3.70 4.36 8.52
N MET A 42 3.13 5.52 8.19
CA MET A 42 1.75 5.68 7.76
C MET A 42 1.73 6.14 6.31
N VAL A 43 1.06 5.39 5.45
CA VAL A 43 0.78 5.78 4.06
C VAL A 43 -0.73 5.84 3.86
N CYS A 44 -1.22 6.87 3.20
CA CYS A 44 -2.63 6.97 2.84
C CYS A 44 -2.83 7.05 1.33
N GLY A 45 -4.04 6.75 0.88
CA GLY A 45 -4.44 6.81 -0.52
C GLY A 45 -5.91 6.44 -0.64
N PHE A 46 -6.31 5.94 -1.81
CA PHE A 46 -7.67 5.47 -2.02
C PHE A 46 -7.71 4.17 -2.82
N GLU A 47 -8.81 3.43 -2.69
CA GLU A 47 -9.22 2.42 -3.65
C GLU A 47 -10.42 2.94 -4.46
N GLU A 48 -10.58 2.44 -5.68
CA GLU A 48 -11.74 2.74 -6.51
C GLU A 48 -12.59 1.48 -6.68
N ILE A 49 -13.81 1.51 -6.15
CA ILE A 49 -14.78 0.42 -6.20
C ILE A 49 -16.06 0.98 -6.80
N ASP A 50 -16.53 0.39 -7.89
CA ASP A 50 -17.72 0.82 -8.64
C ASP A 50 -17.71 2.32 -8.99
N GLY A 51 -16.56 2.84 -9.40
CA GLY A 51 -16.36 4.25 -9.76
C GLY A 51 -16.40 5.23 -8.58
N ARG A 52 -16.43 4.72 -7.34
CA ARG A 52 -16.37 5.53 -6.11
C ARG A 52 -15.02 5.36 -5.43
N ARG A 53 -14.52 6.45 -4.86
CA ARG A 53 -13.26 6.45 -4.11
C ARG A 53 -13.50 6.22 -2.64
N TYR A 54 -12.77 5.26 -2.08
CA TYR A 54 -12.74 4.97 -0.65
C TYR A 54 -11.34 5.26 -0.14
N TYR A 55 -11.22 6.22 0.77
CA TYR A 55 -9.93 6.64 1.32
C TYR A 55 -9.53 5.71 2.46
N GLN A 56 -8.27 5.31 2.47
CA GLN A 56 -7.73 4.40 3.48
C GLN A 56 -6.28 4.75 3.83
N GLY A 57 -5.86 4.31 5.02
CA GLY A 57 -4.50 4.49 5.53
C GLY A 57 -3.95 3.18 6.06
N TRP A 58 -2.69 2.91 5.74
CA TRP A 58 -1.95 1.73 6.20
C TRP A 58 -0.91 2.15 7.23
N TRP A 59 -1.08 1.64 8.44
CA TRP A 59 -0.04 1.68 9.47
C TRP A 59 0.83 0.44 9.35
N MET A 60 2.06 0.63 8.89
CA MET A 60 3.07 -0.42 8.78
C MET A 60 4.04 -0.29 9.94
N GLN A 61 4.04 -1.26 10.85
CA GLN A 61 4.89 -1.27 12.03
C GLN A 61 6.13 -2.14 11.81
N TRP A 62 7.28 -1.65 12.27
CA TRP A 62 8.49 -2.47 12.37
C TRP A 62 8.32 -3.40 13.58
N VAL A 63 8.23 -4.70 13.32
CA VAL A 63 8.28 -5.70 14.39
C VAL A 63 9.74 -6.02 14.66
N GLU A 64 10.17 -5.89 15.92
CA GLU A 64 11.46 -6.43 16.34
C GLU A 64 11.42 -7.95 16.16
N GLY A 65 12.41 -8.48 15.44
CA GLY A 65 12.55 -9.91 15.16
C GLY A 65 13.36 -10.64 16.23
#